data_AF-A0A3D9GV29-F1
#
_entry.id   AF-A0A3D9GV29-F1
#
_cell.length_a   1.000
_cell.length_b   1.000
_cell.length_c   1.000
_cell.angle_alpha   90.00
_cell.angle_beta   90.00
_cell.angle_gamma   90.00
#
_symmetry.space_group_name_H-M   'P 1'
#
loop_
_entity.id
_entity.type
_entity.pdbx_description
1 polymer ?
#
loop_
_entity_poly.entity_id
_entity_poly.type
_entity_poly.pdbx_seq_one_letter_code
_entity_poly.pdbx_strand_id
1 'polypeptide(L)' 'MVWLMVFAVIVLIWGLFATMRIGQSQSNKEQNPQYFQDTGKKWFKLLGFYVISIVAAAIMIVILIK' A
#
# COMPACT_ATOMS: atom_id res chain seq x y z
N MET A 1 1.47 25.41 1.86
CA MET A 1 0.80 24.32 1.10
C MET A 1 1.78 23.48 0.28
N VAL A 2 2.61 24.06 -0.58
CA VAL A 2 3.59 23.31 -1.39
C VAL A 2 4.54 22.45 -0.55
N TRP A 3 5.13 22.98 0.52
CA TRP A 3 6.01 22.22 1.41
C TRP A 3 5.34 21.02 2.09
N LEU A 4 4.06 21.13 2.44
CA LEU A 4 3.30 20.00 3.01
C LEU A 4 3.06 18.90 1.97
N MET A 5 2.80 19.26 0.71
CA MET A 5 2.68 18.28 -0.38
C MET A 5 4.01 17.56 -0.64
N VAL A 6 5.12 18.30 -0.66
CA VAL A 6 6.47 17.71 -0.80
C VAL A 6 6.75 16.74 0.33
N PHE A 7 6.47 17.14 1.58
CA PHE A 7 6.66 16.27 2.74
C PHE A 7 5.77 15.01 2.69
N ALA A 8 4.50 15.17 2.31
CA ALA A 8 3.58 14.04 2.15
C ALA A 8 4.07 13.05 1.09
N VAL A 9 4.58 13.53 -0.05
CA VAL A 9 5.16 12.67 -1.09
C VAL A 9 6.38 11.91 -0.56
N ILE A 10 7.27 12.57 0.20
CA ILE A 10 8.43 11.92 0.81
C ILE A 10 8.00 10.79 1.75
N VAL A 11 7.02 11.04 2.63
CA VAL A 11 6.48 10.04 3.56
C VAL A 11 5.89 8.85 2.80
N LEU A 12 5.12 9.11 1.73
CA LEU A 12 4.53 8.05 0.90
C LEU A 12 5.60 7.19 0.21
N ILE A 13 6.64 7.82 -0.36
CA ILE A 13 7.75 7.10 -0.99
C ILE A 13 8.48 6.24 0.04
N TRP A 14 8.74 6.78 1.24
CA TRP A 14 9.43 6.05 2.30
C TRP A 14 8.61 4.87 2.81
N GLY A 15 7.30 5.05 3.00
CA GLY A 15 6.37 3.98 3.38
C GLY A 15 6.31 2.87 2.32
N LEU A 16 6.28 3.24 1.03
CA LEU A 16 6.32 2.27 -0.06
C LEU A 16 7.64 1.49 -0.06
N PHE A 17 8.78 2.18 0.08
CA PHE A 17 10.09 1.54 0.13
C PHE A 17 10.22 0.55 1.29
N ALA A 18 9.78 0.94 2.49
CA ALA A 18 9.78 0.06 3.66
C ALA A 18 8.88 -1.17 3.42
N THR A 19 7.68 -0.97 2.86
CA THR A 19 6.74 -2.06 2.53
C THR A 19 7.35 -3.05 1.55
N MET A 20 8.04 -2.57 0.51
CA MET A 20 8.74 -3.41 -0.47
C MET A 20 9.88 -4.20 0.17
N ARG A 21 10.69 -3.56 1.05
CA ARG A 21 11.79 -4.23 1.75
C ARG A 21 11.32 -5.34 2.68
N ILE A 22 10.20 -5.14 3.39
CA ILE A 22 9.60 -6.17 4.25
C ILE A 22 9.00 -7.29 3.39
N GLY A 23 8.30 -6.93 2.31
CA GLY A 23 7.71 -7.89 1.38
C GLY A 23 8.73 -8.81 0.71
N GLN A 24 9.94 -8.34 0.46
CA GLN A 24 11.03 -9.10 -0.19
C GLN A 24 12.09 -9.62 0.79
N SER A 25 11.89 -9.49 2.10
CA SER A 25 12.88 -9.91 3.11
C SER A 25 13.14 -11.42 3.05
N GLN A 26 14.38 -11.81 2.76
CA GLN A 26 14.81 -13.22 2.77
C GLN A 26 14.72 -13.84 4.16
N SER A 27 14.88 -13.04 5.23
CA SER A 27 14.72 -13.51 6.60
C SER A 27 13.31 -14.06 6.87
N ASN A 28 12.27 -13.45 6.26
CA ASN A 28 10.90 -13.96 6.37
C ASN A 28 10.70 -15.28 5.62
N LYS A 29 11.50 -15.54 4.58
CA LYS A 29 11.52 -16.81 3.85
C LYS A 29 12.23 -17.91 4.61
N GLU A 30 13.31 -17.57 5.31
CA GLU A 30 14.06 -18.52 6.15
C GLU A 30 13.22 -18.99 7.35
N GLN A 31 12.46 -18.08 7.96
CA GLN A 31 11.54 -18.43 9.06
C GLN A 31 10.25 -19.11 8.58
N ASN A 32 9.77 -18.78 7.38
CA ASN A 32 8.60 -19.41 6.78
C ASN A 32 8.86 -19.78 5.31
N PRO A 33 9.13 -21.06 5.01
CA PRO A 33 9.38 -21.53 3.64
C PRO A 33 8.23 -21.25 2.67
N GLN A 34 7.00 -21.08 3.17
CA GLN A 34 5.80 -20.78 2.39
C GLN A 34 5.53 -19.26 2.29
N TYR A 35 6.40 -18.39 2.80
CA TYR A 35 6.19 -16.95 2.83
C TYR A 35 5.86 -16.36 1.44
N PHE A 36 6.60 -16.81 0.42
CA PHE A 36 6.39 -16.40 -0.96
C PHE A 36 5.37 -17.25 -1.73
N GLN A 37 4.76 -18.27 -1.12
CA GLN A 37 3.62 -18.94 -1.74
C GLN A 37 2.45 -17.96 -1.85
N ASP A 38 1.73 -18.05 -2.96
CA ASP A 38 0.58 -17.20 -3.30
C ASP A 38 0.88 -15.69 -3.29
N THR A 39 2.14 -15.28 -3.46
CA THR A 39 2.53 -13.85 -3.49
C THR A 39 1.66 -13.08 -4.47
N GLY A 40 1.47 -13.59 -5.69
CA GLY A 40 0.59 -12.96 -6.70
C GLY A 40 -0.86 -12.78 -6.22
N LYS A 41 -1.43 -13.75 -5.50
CA LYS A 41 -2.80 -13.66 -4.95
C LYS A 41 -2.87 -12.67 -3.78
N LYS A 42 -1.82 -12.59 -2.95
CA LYS A 42 -1.69 -11.59 -1.88
C LYS A 42 -1.60 -10.17 -2.46
N TRP A 43 -0.80 -9.97 -3.51
CA TRP A 43 -0.72 -8.71 -4.25
C TRP A 43 -2.04 -8.34 -4.91
N PHE A 44 -2.73 -9.31 -5.51
CA PHE A 44 -4.04 -9.07 -6.12
C PHE A 44 -5.09 -8.64 -5.08
N LYS A 45 -5.13 -9.30 -3.92
CA LYS A 45 -6.00 -8.88 -2.80
C LYS A 45 -5.64 -7.48 -2.31
N LEU A 46 -4.35 -7.18 -2.19
CA LEU A 46 -3.87 -5.86 -1.78
C LEU A 46 -4.33 -4.78 -2.78
N LEU A 47 -4.16 -5.01 -4.08
CA LEU A 47 -4.68 -4.13 -5.13
C LEU A 47 -6.21 -3.96 -5.02
N GLY A 48 -6.94 -5.03 -4.72
CA GLY A 48 -8.38 -4.97 -4.46
C GLY A 48 -8.73 -4.02 -3.31
N PHE A 49 -8.01 -4.07 -2.19
CA PHE A 49 -8.19 -3.14 -1.08
C PHE A 49 -7.89 -1.68 -1.47
N TYR A 50 -6.86 -1.43 -2.29
CA TYR A 50 -6.58 -0.09 -2.82
C TYR A 50 -7.72 0.43 -3.70
N VAL A 51 -8.25 -0.39 -4.61
CA VAL A 51 -9.37 0.01 -5.46
C VAL A 51 -10.61 0.33 -4.63
N ILE A 52 -10.97 -0.52 -3.68
CA ILE A 52 -12.15 -0.33 -2.81
C ILE A 52 -12.01 0.96 -1.98
N SER A 53 -10.85 1.19 -1.39
CA SER A 53 -10.61 2.38 -0.56
C SER A 53 -10.61 3.68 -1.38
N ILE A 54 -10.07 3.67 -2.61
CA ILE A 54 -10.16 4.81 -3.53
C ILE A 54 -11.62 5.11 -3.89
N VAL A 55 -12.40 4.09 -4.24
CA VAL A 55 -13.84 4.24 -4.56
C VAL A 55 -14.60 4.80 -3.36
N ALA A 56 -14.36 4.27 -2.16
CA ALA A 56 -14.99 4.76 -0.93
C ALA A 56 -14.64 6.23 -0.64
N ALA A 57 -13.37 6.61 -0.79
CA ALA A 57 -12.92 7.99 -0.63
C ALA A 57 -13.59 8.93 -1.65
N ALA A 58 -13.68 8.52 -2.92
CA ALA A 58 -14.35 9.29 -3.96
C ALA A 58 -15.84 9.50 -3.65
N ILE A 59 -16.54 8.45 -3.18
CA ILE A 59 -17.94 8.55 -2.75
C ILE A 59 -18.09 9.55 -1.59
N MET A 60 -17.23 9.47 -0.56
CA MET A 60 -17.27 10.41 0.55
C MET A 60 -17.06 11.85 0.11
N ILE A 61 -16.11 12.10 -0.81
CA ILE A 61 -15.85 13.43 -1.36
C ILE A 61 -17.11 13.96 -2.06
N VAL A 62 -17.76 13.14 -2.90
CA VAL A 62 -19.00 13.53 -3.60
C VAL A 62 -20.13 13.84 -2.61
N ILE A 63 -20.24 13.09 -1.52
CA ILE A 63 -21.27 13.32 -0.49
C ILE A 63 -20.98 14.61 0.31
N LEU A 64 -19.72 14.86 0.69
CA LEU A 64 -19.32 15.95 1.58
C LEU A 64 -19.16 17.31 0.88
N ILE A 65 -18.84 17.31 -0.42
CA ILE A 65 -18.69 18.55 -1.22
C ILE A 65 -20.04 19.03 -1.79
N LYS A 66 -21.09 18.23 -1.66
CA LYS A 66 -22.46 18.59 -2.04
C LYS A 66 -23.13 19.44 -0.97
#